data_AF-A0A7Y9I1B6-F1
#
_entry.id   AF-A0A7Y9I1B6-F1
#
_cell.length_a   1.000
_cell.length_b   1.000
_cell.length_c   1.000
_cell.angle_alpha   90.00
_cell.angle_beta   90.00
_cell.angle_gamma   90.00
#
_symmetry.space_group_name_H-M   'P 1'
#
loop_
_entity.id
_entity.type
_entity.pdbx_description
1 polymer ?
#
loop_
_entity_poly.entity_id
_entity_poly.type
_entity_poly.pdbx_seq_one_letter_code
_entity_poly.pdbx_strand_id
1 'polypeptide(L)'
;MIRFTPPALRSDFIIVVRRGESELAATALSFLFQSGSYLPMFAFTDVDVPADAPVVEPDIYGIQRRRAEHFSIFLNNVIIQNGGCQNLILLGLTDNQLSYLDYLDHYNVLQIGSAADLDAYLGGFAFDKQAPLVCSSEQYHQGCVLALQQNRLLQVGFQNVDLETQADGQQGVVVIERMATVETVIAINYAASIGAKIILVDEMQERENEKVLYLLEEWHTGDQNALDRLQDQIGSRIGGINFDKFEFATFFTEGLPYSLFVRSIPVSYVNLEYRPDFFIHNSFKYERNRKSGSAVIFSPVFFKDEETSNLLGLLEFKNYYLRKLTAGAATNYNLKNTIESYPFDLLHICSHGGDVRGIRSEVRFRGAEGATHTIEFDFILTIALTPYQDMHSVETLYFFKKLDGLPWRSPELHAKGYSHELYAGISGAISTAFKKKTVIRKHETARVTNANAINCVDFNYLANFSQIASDDHPPLIFNNTCWSWMSVSTSFLTDGARAYIGTFFSVPNSKAVVFAETFYDQVFDANIIDGFHTANTEAQQDGTTPFYMFWGLHFSTLNNTNTVRANREFVLKGLSRSHQIWRRKRDAGEGAKDLLEGRVSDTLWMLNDVFKGSIEGHTPTGFRSNRK
;
A
#
# COMPACT_ATOMS: atom_id res chain seq x y z
N MET A 1 28.34 -5.54 4.97
CA MET A 1 26.93 -5.40 5.36
C MET A 1 26.37 -6.79 5.64
N ILE A 2 25.60 -6.93 6.71
CA ILE A 2 24.88 -8.17 7.03
C ILE A 2 23.67 -8.22 6.09
N ARG A 3 23.50 -9.31 5.34
CA ARG A 3 22.33 -9.48 4.48
C ARG A 3 21.22 -10.16 5.27
N PHE A 4 20.13 -9.46 5.49
CA PHE A 4 18.95 -10.01 6.15
C PHE A 4 18.21 -10.94 5.20
N THR A 5 17.82 -12.11 5.71
CA THR A 5 17.03 -13.11 5.00
C THR A 5 15.61 -13.17 5.57
N PRO A 6 14.58 -13.34 4.73
CA PRO A 6 13.22 -13.51 5.23
C PRO A 6 13.08 -14.83 6.02
N PRO A 7 12.26 -14.87 7.09
CA PRO A 7 11.92 -16.12 7.75
C PRO A 7 11.09 -17.04 6.83
N ALA A 8 10.86 -18.28 7.28
CA ALA A 8 10.09 -19.22 6.50
C ALA A 8 8.59 -18.86 6.47
N LEU A 9 8.06 -18.39 5.35
CA LEU A 9 6.60 -18.31 5.11
C LEU A 9 5.97 -19.72 5.13
N ARG A 10 4.95 -19.89 5.96
CA ARG A 10 4.21 -21.13 6.17
C ARG A 10 3.08 -21.35 5.17
N SER A 11 2.78 -22.61 4.89
CA SER A 11 1.68 -23.03 3.99
C SER A 11 0.77 -24.10 4.60
N ASP A 12 1.09 -24.59 5.79
CA ASP A 12 0.24 -25.49 6.56
C ASP A 12 -0.98 -24.76 7.15
N PHE A 13 -0.87 -23.47 7.43
CA PHE A 13 -1.97 -22.64 7.93
C PHE A 13 -2.03 -21.28 7.24
N ILE A 14 -3.25 -20.82 6.98
CA ILE A 14 -3.57 -19.43 6.67
C ILE A 14 -4.69 -19.00 7.61
N ILE A 15 -4.53 -17.87 8.29
CA ILE A 15 -5.54 -17.31 9.19
C ILE A 15 -6.23 -16.13 8.51
N VAL A 16 -7.57 -16.10 8.57
CA VAL A 16 -8.41 -14.97 8.18
C VAL A 16 -9.20 -14.56 9.42
N VAL A 17 -9.08 -13.30 9.83
CA VAL A 17 -9.68 -12.80 11.06
C VAL A 17 -10.59 -11.63 10.75
N ARG A 18 -11.75 -11.56 11.39
CA ARG A 18 -12.52 -10.32 11.44
C ARG A 18 -11.68 -9.22 12.08
N ARG A 19 -11.59 -8.04 11.44
CA ARG A 19 -10.67 -6.95 11.83
C ARG A 19 -10.75 -6.52 13.30
N GLY A 20 -11.95 -6.57 13.90
CA GLY A 20 -12.17 -6.23 15.31
C GLY A 20 -11.79 -7.31 16.33
N GLU A 21 -11.51 -8.55 15.89
CA GLU A 21 -11.27 -9.70 16.76
C GLU A 21 -9.78 -9.86 17.12
N SER A 22 -9.16 -8.77 17.55
CA SER A 22 -7.71 -8.70 17.83
C SER A 22 -7.30 -9.64 18.98
N GLU A 23 -8.11 -9.75 20.04
CA GLU A 23 -7.87 -10.65 21.16
C GLU A 23 -7.90 -12.14 20.73
N LEU A 24 -8.89 -12.52 19.92
CA LEU A 24 -9.02 -13.85 19.36
C LEU A 24 -7.83 -14.19 18.45
N ALA A 25 -7.41 -13.24 17.60
CA ALA A 25 -6.24 -13.39 16.73
C ALA A 25 -4.95 -13.60 17.53
N ALA A 26 -4.72 -12.80 18.57
CA ALA A 26 -3.54 -12.92 19.43
C ALA A 26 -3.48 -14.28 20.14
N THR A 27 -4.63 -14.73 20.63
CA THR A 27 -4.76 -16.03 21.29
C THR A 27 -4.49 -17.16 20.30
N ALA A 28 -5.15 -17.17 19.14
CA ALA A 28 -4.94 -18.17 18.09
C ALA A 28 -3.50 -18.20 17.55
N LEU A 29 -2.86 -17.04 17.42
CA LEU A 29 -1.46 -16.94 17.02
C LEU A 29 -0.54 -17.70 17.99
N SER A 30 -0.79 -17.64 19.30
CA SER A 30 0.03 -18.35 20.30
C SER A 30 0.02 -19.88 20.16
N PHE A 31 -1.10 -20.45 19.68
CA PHE A 31 -1.20 -21.89 19.40
C PHE A 31 -0.31 -22.30 18.24
N LEU A 32 -0.29 -21.50 17.19
CA LEU A 32 0.30 -21.90 15.91
C LEU A 32 1.69 -21.35 15.69
N PHE A 33 2.08 -20.23 16.30
CA PHE A 33 3.35 -19.56 16.03
C PHE A 33 4.57 -20.47 16.17
N GLN A 34 5.53 -20.34 15.25
CA GLN A 34 6.80 -21.06 15.29
C GLN A 34 7.93 -20.06 15.00
N SER A 35 8.93 -20.02 15.89
CA SER A 35 10.07 -19.11 15.74
C SER A 35 10.81 -19.32 14.41
N GLY A 36 11.23 -18.23 13.77
CA GLY A 36 11.90 -18.26 12.47
C GLY A 36 10.97 -18.53 11.27
N SER A 37 9.65 -18.55 11.49
CA SER A 37 8.65 -18.73 10.44
C SER A 37 7.54 -17.69 10.55
N TYR A 38 7.04 -17.21 9.41
CA TYR A 38 5.89 -16.30 9.35
C TYR A 38 4.62 -17.06 9.01
N LEU A 39 3.61 -16.91 9.86
CA LEU A 39 2.27 -17.46 9.69
C LEU A 39 1.39 -16.44 8.96
N PRO A 40 0.92 -16.70 7.72
CA PRO A 40 0.05 -15.76 7.03
C PRO A 40 -1.25 -15.49 7.81
N MET A 41 -1.54 -14.21 8.06
CA MET A 41 -2.74 -13.74 8.75
C MET A 41 -3.30 -12.54 7.99
N PHE A 42 -4.60 -12.56 7.69
CA PHE A 42 -5.30 -11.54 6.90
C PHE A 42 -6.48 -10.97 7.67
N ALA A 43 -6.64 -9.64 7.65
CA ALA A 43 -7.68 -8.92 8.37
C ALA A 43 -8.86 -8.60 7.43
N PHE A 44 -10.01 -9.23 7.67
CA PHE A 44 -11.24 -8.98 6.93
C PHE A 44 -12.04 -7.88 7.63
N THR A 45 -12.16 -6.72 6.99
CA THR A 45 -13.03 -5.61 7.45
C THR A 45 -14.49 -6.03 7.57
N ASP A 46 -15.23 -5.40 8.48
CA ASP A 46 -16.67 -5.61 8.64
C ASP A 46 -17.47 -5.27 7.38
N VAL A 47 -18.56 -6.01 7.18
CA VAL A 47 -19.52 -5.83 6.09
C VAL A 47 -20.93 -6.04 6.62
N ASP A 48 -21.80 -5.05 6.41
CA ASP A 48 -23.16 -5.04 6.96
C ASP A 48 -24.18 -5.79 6.08
N VAL A 49 -23.78 -6.17 4.87
CA VAL A 49 -24.65 -6.82 3.88
C VAL A 49 -23.97 -8.04 3.24
N PRO A 50 -24.72 -9.09 2.90
CA PRO A 50 -24.16 -10.23 2.18
C PRO A 50 -23.89 -9.89 0.70
N ALA A 51 -23.05 -10.70 0.07
CA ALA A 51 -22.61 -10.52 -1.31
C ALA A 51 -23.79 -10.46 -2.32
N ASP A 52 -24.85 -11.22 -2.07
CA ASP A 52 -26.04 -11.33 -2.93
C ASP A 52 -27.14 -10.31 -2.61
N ALA A 53 -26.98 -9.49 -1.57
CA ALA A 53 -28.00 -8.50 -1.21
C ALA A 53 -28.23 -7.48 -2.34
N PRO A 54 -29.48 -7.06 -2.58
CA PRO A 54 -29.80 -6.13 -3.66
C PRO A 54 -29.12 -4.77 -3.46
N VAL A 55 -28.66 -4.18 -4.57
CA VAL A 55 -28.13 -2.81 -4.60
C VAL A 55 -29.29 -1.84 -4.72
N VAL A 56 -29.44 -0.96 -3.73
CA VAL A 56 -30.47 0.10 -3.69
C VAL A 56 -29.79 1.44 -4.01
N GLU A 57 -30.52 2.39 -4.59
CA GLU A 57 -30.01 3.73 -4.91
C GLU A 57 -30.48 4.76 -3.87
N PRO A 58 -29.56 5.50 -3.19
CA PRO A 58 -28.11 5.40 -3.27
C PRO A 58 -27.57 4.16 -2.53
N ASP A 59 -26.51 3.55 -3.05
CA ASP A 59 -25.88 2.39 -2.42
C ASP A 59 -25.02 2.82 -1.22
N ILE A 60 -25.64 2.82 -0.03
CA ILE A 60 -24.96 3.15 1.23
C ILE A 60 -23.88 2.13 1.63
N TYR A 61 -23.91 0.92 1.05
CA TYR A 61 -22.95 -0.16 1.36
C TYR A 61 -21.89 -0.34 0.27
N GLY A 62 -21.93 0.43 -0.82
CA GLY A 62 -21.10 0.21 -2.00
C GLY A 62 -19.58 0.29 -1.77
N ILE A 63 -19.13 0.97 -0.70
CA ILE A 63 -17.72 0.95 -0.29
C ILE A 63 -17.37 -0.37 0.41
N GLN A 64 -18.22 -0.84 1.33
CA GLN A 64 -18.00 -2.09 2.06
C GLN A 64 -18.02 -3.29 1.11
N ARG A 65 -19.01 -3.36 0.19
CA ARG A 65 -19.11 -4.42 -0.83
C ARG A 65 -17.83 -4.54 -1.67
N ARG A 66 -17.38 -3.43 -2.25
CA ARG A 66 -16.15 -3.39 -3.07
C ARG A 66 -14.92 -3.81 -2.29
N ARG A 67 -14.79 -3.36 -1.03
CA ARG A 67 -13.66 -3.77 -0.17
C ARG A 67 -13.67 -5.27 0.11
N ALA A 68 -14.85 -5.84 0.38
CA ALA A 68 -15.03 -7.27 0.64
C ALA A 68 -14.75 -8.14 -0.60
N GLU A 69 -15.25 -7.72 -1.77
CA GLU A 69 -14.94 -8.35 -3.06
C GLU A 69 -13.44 -8.33 -3.34
N HIS A 70 -12.79 -7.16 -3.17
CA HIS A 70 -11.35 -7.04 -3.36
C HIS A 70 -10.56 -7.91 -2.37
N PHE A 71 -11.00 -7.96 -1.10
CA PHE A 71 -10.37 -8.81 -0.08
C PHE A 71 -10.45 -10.29 -0.48
N SER A 72 -11.65 -10.76 -0.86
CA SER A 72 -11.88 -12.14 -1.31
C SER A 72 -10.99 -12.52 -2.50
N ILE A 73 -10.92 -11.67 -3.53
CA ILE A 73 -10.06 -11.89 -4.69
C ILE A 73 -8.58 -11.98 -4.28
N PHE A 74 -8.11 -11.04 -3.44
CA PHE A 74 -6.71 -10.99 -3.03
C PHE A 74 -6.35 -12.19 -2.16
N LEU A 75 -7.22 -12.57 -1.23
CA LEU A 75 -7.02 -13.73 -0.36
C LEU A 75 -6.94 -15.03 -1.19
N ASN A 76 -7.86 -15.24 -2.13
CA ASN A 76 -7.81 -16.41 -3.01
C ASN A 76 -6.50 -16.47 -3.81
N ASN A 77 -6.10 -15.34 -4.40
CA ASN A 77 -4.83 -15.23 -5.12
C ASN A 77 -3.64 -15.57 -4.23
N VAL A 78 -3.63 -15.08 -3.00
CA VAL A 78 -2.56 -15.37 -2.02
C VAL A 78 -2.51 -16.85 -1.68
N ILE A 79 -3.65 -17.49 -1.40
CA ILE A 79 -3.70 -18.93 -1.09
C ILE A 79 -3.13 -19.75 -2.25
N ILE A 80 -3.55 -19.46 -3.49
CA ILE A 80 -3.03 -20.13 -4.70
C ILE A 80 -1.52 -19.90 -4.86
N GLN A 81 -1.07 -18.66 -4.67
CA GLN A 81 0.34 -18.28 -4.81
C GLN A 81 1.24 -18.90 -3.74
N ASN A 82 0.69 -19.24 -2.57
CA ASN A 82 1.39 -19.98 -1.52
C ASN A 82 1.45 -21.51 -1.81
N GLY A 83 0.93 -21.96 -2.95
CA GLY A 83 0.82 -23.38 -3.29
C GLY A 83 -0.37 -24.07 -2.63
N GLY A 84 -1.37 -23.30 -2.19
CA GLY A 84 -2.50 -23.74 -1.39
C GLY A 84 -2.30 -23.50 0.12
N CYS A 85 -3.22 -24.03 0.91
CA CYS A 85 -3.06 -24.17 2.35
C CYS A 85 -3.62 -25.50 2.83
N GLN A 86 -3.01 -26.10 3.86
CA GLN A 86 -3.55 -27.33 4.45
C GLN A 86 -4.77 -27.03 5.31
N ASN A 87 -4.75 -25.93 6.07
CA ASN A 87 -5.85 -25.49 6.92
C ASN A 87 -6.09 -23.99 6.73
N LEU A 88 -7.33 -23.61 6.42
CA LEU A 88 -7.80 -22.24 6.37
C LEU A 88 -8.59 -21.94 7.65
N ILE A 89 -8.05 -21.11 8.52
CA ILE A 89 -8.65 -20.80 9.82
C ILE A 89 -9.40 -19.48 9.72
N LEU A 90 -10.70 -19.51 10.01
CA LEU A 90 -11.57 -18.34 9.99
C LEU A 90 -11.93 -17.98 11.43
N LEU A 91 -11.45 -16.82 11.89
CA LEU A 91 -11.60 -16.34 13.26
C LEU A 91 -12.65 -15.24 13.34
N GLY A 92 -13.77 -15.53 14.00
CA GLY A 92 -14.84 -14.56 14.31
C GLY A 92 -15.50 -13.91 13.09
N LEU A 93 -15.39 -14.50 11.89
CA LEU A 93 -16.06 -13.97 10.70
C LEU A 93 -17.58 -14.07 10.82
N THR A 94 -18.27 -13.03 10.35
CA THR A 94 -19.75 -12.99 10.26
C THR A 94 -20.27 -13.70 9.01
N ASP A 95 -21.55 -14.08 9.00
CA ASP A 95 -22.20 -14.66 7.81
C ASP A 95 -22.10 -13.75 6.58
N ASN A 96 -22.22 -12.43 6.78
CA ASN A 96 -22.03 -11.45 5.71
C ASN A 96 -20.63 -11.54 5.11
N GLN A 97 -19.58 -11.58 5.94
CA GLN A 97 -18.20 -11.72 5.45
C GLN A 97 -17.98 -13.06 4.74
N LEU A 98 -18.49 -14.16 5.32
CA LEU A 98 -18.39 -15.49 4.74
C LEU A 98 -19.05 -15.57 3.35
N SER A 99 -20.14 -14.83 3.13
CA SER A 99 -20.82 -14.80 1.83
C SER A 99 -19.97 -14.27 0.66
N TYR A 100 -18.87 -13.56 0.93
CA TYR A 100 -17.92 -13.10 -0.09
C TYR A 100 -16.83 -14.12 -0.43
N LEU A 101 -16.68 -15.19 0.37
CA LEU A 101 -15.63 -16.20 0.21
C LEU A 101 -16.20 -17.44 -0.48
N ASP A 102 -16.44 -17.34 -1.79
CA ASP A 102 -17.13 -18.37 -2.59
C ASP A 102 -16.29 -19.61 -2.94
N TYR A 103 -15.05 -19.68 -2.43
CA TYR A 103 -14.07 -20.73 -2.73
C TYR A 103 -13.68 -21.57 -1.50
N LEU A 104 -14.37 -21.39 -0.36
CA LEU A 104 -14.05 -22.05 0.90
C LEU A 104 -14.16 -23.59 0.83
N ASP A 105 -15.02 -24.11 -0.04
CA ASP A 105 -15.24 -25.55 -0.25
C ASP A 105 -14.01 -26.28 -0.86
N HIS A 106 -13.06 -25.52 -1.41
CA HIS A 106 -11.80 -26.06 -1.92
C HIS A 106 -10.75 -26.33 -0.83
N TYR A 107 -11.00 -25.95 0.43
CA TYR A 107 -10.01 -25.98 1.51
C TYR A 107 -10.54 -26.70 2.76
N ASN A 108 -9.64 -27.16 3.62
CA ASN A 108 -10.00 -27.61 4.96
C ASN A 108 -10.21 -26.38 5.86
N VAL A 109 -11.46 -26.04 6.14
CA VAL A 109 -11.82 -24.81 6.87
C VAL A 109 -12.07 -25.09 8.34
N LEU A 110 -11.38 -24.36 9.22
CA LEU A 110 -11.62 -24.35 10.67
C LEU A 110 -12.27 -23.02 11.04
N GLN A 111 -13.57 -23.02 11.34
CA GLN A 111 -14.29 -21.83 11.79
C GLN A 111 -14.30 -21.78 13.32
N ILE A 112 -13.75 -20.70 13.88
CA ILE A 112 -13.60 -20.53 15.33
C ILE A 112 -14.23 -19.18 15.69
N GLY A 113 -15.36 -19.23 16.38
CA GLY A 113 -16.12 -18.03 16.74
C GLY A 113 -15.66 -17.35 18.04
N SER A 114 -14.97 -18.08 18.92
CA SER A 114 -14.59 -17.57 20.24
C SER A 114 -13.27 -18.16 20.74
N ALA A 115 -12.67 -17.49 21.73
CA ALA A 115 -11.44 -17.98 22.37
C ALA A 115 -11.64 -19.32 23.11
N ALA A 116 -12.87 -19.63 23.55
CA ALA A 116 -13.19 -20.87 24.25
C ALA A 116 -13.06 -22.11 23.34
N ASP A 117 -13.22 -21.93 22.03
CA ASP A 117 -13.18 -23.01 21.05
C ASP A 117 -11.75 -23.32 20.58
N LEU A 118 -10.78 -22.41 20.83
CA LEU A 118 -9.42 -22.54 20.29
C LEU A 118 -8.73 -23.84 20.68
N ASP A 119 -8.86 -24.29 21.92
CA ASP A 119 -8.22 -25.53 22.38
C ASP A 119 -8.77 -26.76 21.63
N ALA A 120 -10.09 -26.81 21.41
CA ALA A 120 -10.74 -27.92 20.72
C ALA A 120 -10.29 -28.02 19.25
N TYR A 121 -10.07 -26.89 18.58
CA TYR A 121 -9.68 -26.85 17.16
C TYR A 121 -8.17 -26.87 16.94
N LEU A 122 -7.40 -26.21 17.81
CA LEU A 122 -5.97 -25.94 17.61
C LEU A 122 -5.05 -26.62 18.62
N GLY A 123 -5.58 -27.16 19.73
CA GLY A 123 -4.76 -27.76 20.79
C GLY A 123 -3.89 -28.93 20.30
N GLY A 124 -4.36 -29.69 19.32
CA GLY A 124 -3.58 -30.75 18.68
C GLY A 124 -2.32 -30.26 17.93
N PHE A 125 -2.27 -28.98 17.56
CA PHE A 125 -1.11 -28.35 16.91
C PHE A 125 -0.17 -27.65 17.90
N ALA A 126 -0.57 -27.54 19.18
CA ALA A 126 0.13 -26.80 20.22
C ALA A 126 0.79 -27.70 21.27
N PHE A 127 1.11 -28.95 20.92
CA PHE A 127 1.66 -29.94 21.85
C PHE A 127 3.07 -29.59 22.39
N ASP A 128 3.79 -28.71 21.70
CA ASP A 128 5.13 -28.24 22.05
C ASP A 128 5.11 -26.96 22.91
N LYS A 129 3.91 -26.40 23.17
CA LYS A 129 3.74 -25.17 23.93
C LYS A 129 3.85 -25.42 25.43
N GLN A 130 4.46 -24.46 26.10
CA GLN A 130 4.54 -24.42 27.56
C GLN A 130 3.20 -23.97 28.18
N ALA A 131 3.13 -24.05 29.51
CA ALA A 131 1.94 -23.68 30.29
C ALA A 131 1.41 -22.28 29.91
N PRO A 132 0.08 -22.07 29.87
CA PRO A 132 -0.50 -20.80 29.44
C PRO A 132 0.03 -19.59 30.22
N LEU A 133 0.25 -18.49 29.51
CA LEU A 133 0.47 -17.16 30.06
C LEU A 133 -0.90 -16.47 30.15
N VAL A 134 -1.34 -16.17 31.37
CA VAL A 134 -2.60 -15.49 31.63
C VAL A 134 -2.37 -13.98 31.71
N CYS A 135 -3.20 -13.19 31.04
CA CYS A 135 -3.18 -11.73 31.11
C CYS A 135 -4.60 -11.16 30.95
N SER A 136 -4.79 -9.85 31.15
CA SER A 136 -6.07 -9.18 30.95
C SER A 136 -6.31 -8.74 29.51
N SER A 137 -7.59 -8.44 29.18
CA SER A 137 -7.98 -7.88 27.88
C SER A 137 -7.39 -6.50 27.58
N GLU A 138 -6.79 -5.81 28.57
CA GLU A 138 -6.03 -4.58 28.33
C GLU A 138 -4.56 -4.86 28.01
N GLN A 139 -4.07 -6.05 28.38
CA GLN A 139 -2.67 -6.47 28.29
C GLN A 139 -2.41 -7.50 27.19
N TYR A 140 -3.42 -7.97 26.45
CA TYR A 140 -3.27 -9.11 25.54
C TYR A 140 -2.23 -8.91 24.42
N HIS A 141 -1.98 -7.70 23.92
CA HIS A 141 -0.88 -7.48 22.96
C HIS A 141 0.48 -7.75 23.61
N GLN A 142 0.70 -7.22 24.82
CA GLN A 142 1.92 -7.45 25.59
C GLN A 142 2.04 -8.94 26.00
N GLY A 143 0.91 -9.54 26.39
CA GLY A 143 0.81 -10.97 26.68
C GLY A 143 1.15 -11.82 25.46
N CYS A 144 0.67 -11.45 24.27
CA CYS A 144 1.00 -12.11 23.02
C CYS A 144 2.50 -12.06 22.76
N VAL A 145 3.13 -10.88 22.87
CA VAL A 145 4.60 -10.74 22.71
C VAL A 145 5.35 -11.72 23.61
N LEU A 146 5.00 -11.76 24.90
CA LEU A 146 5.64 -12.65 25.87
C LEU A 146 5.35 -14.13 25.60
N ALA A 147 4.12 -14.47 25.23
CA ALA A 147 3.72 -15.83 24.92
C ALA A 147 4.53 -16.37 23.73
N LEU A 148 4.71 -15.57 22.67
CA LEU A 148 5.52 -15.97 21.51
C LEU A 148 7.00 -16.12 21.87
N GLN A 149 7.55 -15.19 22.66
CA GLN A 149 8.96 -15.25 23.10
C GLN A 149 9.26 -16.47 24.00
N GLN A 150 8.31 -16.85 24.85
CA GLN A 150 8.45 -17.95 25.80
C GLN A 150 7.94 -19.30 25.26
N ASN A 151 7.46 -19.33 24.01
CA ASN A 151 6.76 -20.48 23.41
C ASN A 151 5.62 -21.03 24.29
N ARG A 152 4.78 -20.13 24.82
CA ARG A 152 3.62 -20.43 25.68
C ARG A 152 2.33 -20.15 24.94
N LEU A 153 1.26 -20.81 25.38
CA LEU A 153 -0.10 -20.41 25.01
C LEU A 153 -0.45 -19.07 25.67
N LEU A 154 -1.21 -18.22 24.98
CA LEU A 154 -1.82 -17.04 25.56
C LEU A 154 -3.22 -17.40 26.07
N GLN A 155 -3.59 -16.90 27.25
CA GLN A 155 -4.94 -16.97 27.76
C GLN A 155 -5.34 -15.59 28.30
N VAL A 156 -6.47 -15.07 27.83
CA VAL A 156 -6.99 -13.78 28.29
C VAL A 156 -8.05 -14.02 29.38
N GLY A 157 -7.94 -13.32 30.50
CA GLY A 157 -8.78 -13.50 31.68
C GLY A 157 -8.64 -12.36 32.70
N PHE A 158 -9.10 -12.56 33.94
CA PHE A 158 -9.19 -11.48 34.93
C PHE A 158 -7.89 -11.17 35.70
N GLN A 159 -6.75 -11.74 35.31
CA GLN A 159 -5.49 -11.52 36.01
C GLN A 159 -4.65 -10.44 35.31
N ASN A 160 -4.37 -9.36 36.04
CA ASN A 160 -3.30 -8.45 35.70
C ASN A 160 -1.99 -9.04 36.22
N VAL A 161 -1.10 -9.38 35.31
CA VAL A 161 0.25 -9.83 35.64
C VAL A 161 1.21 -8.72 35.25
N ASP A 162 2.28 -8.51 36.03
CA ASP A 162 3.38 -7.66 35.60
C ASP A 162 4.11 -8.36 34.44
N LEU A 163 3.86 -7.88 33.23
CA LEU A 163 4.37 -8.43 31.99
C LEU A 163 5.70 -7.78 31.60
N GLU A 164 6.80 -8.25 32.19
CA GLU A 164 8.14 -7.77 31.83
C GLU A 164 8.69 -8.53 30.61
N THR A 165 8.86 -7.82 29.49
CA THR A 165 9.61 -8.36 28.33
C THR A 165 11.10 -8.36 28.61
N GLN A 166 11.73 -9.51 28.51
CA GLN A 166 13.19 -9.58 28.54
C GLN A 166 13.80 -8.90 27.30
N ALA A 167 15.01 -8.37 27.48
CA ALA A 167 15.81 -7.79 26.41
C ALA A 167 17.01 -8.69 26.21
N ASP A 168 17.07 -9.44 25.11
CA ASP A 168 18.28 -10.20 24.81
C ASP A 168 18.55 -10.32 23.32
N GLY A 169 19.74 -9.88 22.89
CA GLY A 169 20.43 -10.35 21.69
C GLY A 169 19.82 -10.11 20.31
N GLN A 170 18.80 -9.26 20.17
CA GLN A 170 18.08 -9.10 18.90
C GLN A 170 18.79 -8.14 17.95
N GLN A 171 18.89 -8.53 16.67
CA GLN A 171 19.56 -7.74 15.62
C GLN A 171 18.81 -6.46 15.28
N GLY A 172 17.47 -6.47 15.31
CA GLY A 172 16.64 -5.32 14.94
C GLY A 172 15.53 -5.04 15.94
N VAL A 173 14.88 -3.88 15.78
CA VAL A 173 13.71 -3.46 16.56
C VAL A 173 12.50 -3.22 15.65
N VAL A 174 11.33 -3.63 16.09
CA VAL A 174 10.04 -3.33 15.49
C VAL A 174 9.22 -2.55 16.50
N VAL A 175 8.90 -1.31 16.14
CA VAL A 175 8.03 -0.44 16.94
C VAL A 175 6.63 -0.48 16.34
N ILE A 176 5.62 -0.73 17.17
CA ILE A 176 4.24 -0.98 16.73
C ILE A 176 3.31 -0.05 17.50
N GLU A 177 2.57 0.78 16.79
CA GLU A 177 1.43 1.53 17.35
C GLU A 177 0.31 0.55 17.76
N ARG A 178 -0.13 0.66 19.01
CA ARG A 178 -1.08 -0.27 19.62
C ARG A 178 -2.52 0.11 19.27
N MET A 179 -3.02 -0.45 18.18
CA MET A 179 -4.42 -0.32 17.75
C MET A 179 -5.27 -1.44 18.34
N ALA A 180 -6.57 -1.18 18.51
CA ALA A 180 -7.52 -2.21 18.96
C ALA A 180 -7.87 -3.27 17.89
N THR A 181 -7.26 -3.20 16.72
CA THR A 181 -7.56 -4.05 15.56
C THR A 181 -6.50 -5.15 15.35
N VAL A 182 -6.77 -6.08 14.43
CA VAL A 182 -5.90 -7.25 14.16
C VAL A 182 -4.53 -6.87 13.59
N GLU A 183 -4.39 -5.70 12.98
CA GLU A 183 -3.15 -5.24 12.36
C GLU A 183 -1.96 -5.16 13.35
N THR A 184 -2.22 -4.82 14.62
CA THR A 184 -1.20 -4.90 15.68
C THR A 184 -0.74 -6.34 15.93
N VAL A 185 -1.63 -7.33 15.86
CA VAL A 185 -1.28 -8.76 16.00
C VAL A 185 -0.49 -9.25 14.79
N ILE A 186 -0.85 -8.82 13.59
CA ILE A 186 -0.08 -9.08 12.35
C ILE A 186 1.35 -8.52 12.47
N ALA A 187 1.51 -7.31 13.01
CA ALA A 187 2.80 -6.69 13.25
C ALA A 187 3.63 -7.46 14.30
N ILE A 188 2.99 -7.91 15.40
CA ILE A 188 3.62 -8.76 16.43
C ILE A 188 4.09 -10.09 15.82
N ASN A 189 3.24 -10.75 15.04
CA ASN A 189 3.57 -11.97 14.32
C ASN A 189 4.81 -11.78 13.43
N TYR A 190 4.82 -10.72 12.62
CA TYR A 190 5.98 -10.38 11.80
C TYR A 190 7.25 -10.19 12.64
N ALA A 191 7.19 -9.34 13.66
CA ALA A 191 8.34 -9.00 14.50
C ALA A 191 8.90 -10.23 15.23
N ALA A 192 8.02 -11.09 15.75
CA ALA A 192 8.41 -12.34 16.39
C ALA A 192 9.02 -13.33 15.38
N SER A 193 8.48 -13.40 14.15
CA SER A 193 8.95 -14.29 13.09
C SER A 193 10.40 -13.99 12.67
N ILE A 194 10.80 -12.72 12.75
CA ILE A 194 12.15 -12.25 12.40
C ILE A 194 13.07 -12.17 13.64
N GLY A 195 12.57 -12.54 14.82
CA GLY A 195 13.33 -12.49 16.07
C GLY A 195 13.71 -11.08 16.53
N ALA A 196 12.95 -10.04 16.12
CA ALA A 196 13.25 -8.64 16.46
C ALA A 196 12.68 -8.22 17.82
N LYS A 197 13.25 -7.15 18.39
CA LYS A 197 12.72 -6.52 19.61
C LYS A 197 11.39 -5.86 19.31
N ILE A 198 10.36 -6.30 20.01
CA ILE A 198 9.02 -5.73 19.88
C ILE A 198 8.86 -4.62 20.91
N ILE A 199 8.48 -3.44 20.46
CA ILE A 199 8.14 -2.30 21.33
C ILE A 199 6.75 -1.82 20.93
N LEU A 200 5.82 -1.91 21.87
CA LEU A 200 4.45 -1.40 21.70
C LEU A 200 4.41 0.03 22.21
N VAL A 201 3.96 0.96 21.37
CA VAL A 201 3.73 2.37 21.72
C VAL A 201 2.26 2.72 21.56
N ASP A 202 1.84 3.83 22.16
CA ASP A 202 0.46 4.30 22.03
C ASP A 202 0.15 4.67 20.58
N GLU A 203 -1.07 4.35 20.14
CA GLU A 203 -1.60 4.74 18.83
C GLU A 203 -1.64 6.27 18.63
N MET A 204 -1.81 6.69 17.38
CA MET A 204 -2.04 8.09 17.10
C MET A 204 -3.43 8.48 17.60
N GLN A 205 -3.53 9.62 18.28
CA GLN A 205 -4.83 10.14 18.69
C GLN A 205 -5.61 10.61 17.46
N GLU A 206 -6.95 10.67 17.57
CA GLU A 206 -7.82 11.06 16.46
C GLU A 206 -7.32 12.36 15.79
N ARG A 207 -7.11 12.31 14.47
CA ARG A 207 -6.66 13.43 13.62
C ARG A 207 -5.22 13.87 13.82
N GLU A 208 -4.41 13.18 14.62
CA GLU A 208 -2.97 13.46 14.65
C GLU A 208 -2.33 13.21 13.27
N ASN A 209 -2.76 12.15 12.56
CA ASN A 209 -2.27 11.86 11.21
C ASN A 209 -2.56 13.02 10.23
N GLU A 210 -3.75 13.64 10.31
CA GLU A 210 -4.09 14.81 9.49
C GLU A 210 -3.19 16.02 9.82
N LYS A 211 -2.78 16.17 11.09
CA LYS A 211 -1.86 17.23 11.52
C LYS A 211 -0.43 17.01 11.07
N VAL A 212 0.05 15.77 10.96
CA VAL A 212 1.41 15.47 10.48
C VAL A 212 1.68 16.14 9.14
N LEU A 213 0.74 16.01 8.21
CA LEU A 213 0.84 16.61 6.87
C LEU A 213 0.95 18.13 6.95
N TYR A 214 0.08 18.76 7.74
CA TYR A 214 0.08 20.19 7.93
C TYR A 214 1.38 20.71 8.56
N LEU A 215 1.91 20.00 9.56
CA LEU A 215 3.20 20.34 10.19
C LEU A 215 4.37 20.19 9.21
N LEU A 216 4.38 19.17 8.35
CA LEU A 216 5.39 19.01 7.31
C LEU A 216 5.32 20.12 6.26
N GLU A 217 4.11 20.54 5.87
CA GLU A 217 3.91 21.68 4.97
C GLU A 217 4.39 22.99 5.61
N GLU A 218 3.97 23.30 6.84
CA GLU A 218 4.40 24.49 7.58
C GLU A 218 5.94 24.54 7.69
N TRP A 219 6.55 23.42 8.09
CA TRP A 219 8.00 23.31 8.18
C TRP A 219 8.69 23.54 6.83
N HIS A 220 8.19 22.93 5.76
CA HIS A 220 8.75 23.15 4.42
C HIS A 220 8.62 24.59 3.93
N THR A 221 7.60 25.32 4.39
CA THR A 221 7.43 26.75 4.10
C THR A 221 8.27 27.68 4.99
N GLY A 222 9.02 27.12 5.95
CA GLY A 222 10.00 27.83 6.77
C GLY A 222 9.64 27.97 8.25
N ASP A 223 8.53 27.38 8.74
CA ASP A 223 8.21 27.37 10.18
C ASP A 223 8.97 26.25 10.91
N GLN A 224 10.10 26.59 11.50
CA GLN A 224 10.91 25.64 12.27
C GLN A 224 10.14 25.06 13.48
N ASN A 225 9.20 25.79 14.08
CA ASN A 225 8.41 25.30 15.22
C ASN A 225 7.50 24.13 14.82
N ALA A 226 7.16 23.98 13.53
CA ALA A 226 6.37 22.86 13.05
C ALA A 226 7.17 21.54 13.11
N LEU A 227 8.48 21.59 12.79
CA LEU A 227 9.34 20.42 12.94
C LEU A 227 9.52 20.06 14.42
N ASP A 228 9.77 21.05 15.29
CA ASP A 228 9.97 20.80 16.71
C ASP A 228 8.74 20.14 17.34
N ARG A 229 7.53 20.65 17.02
CA ARG A 229 6.25 20.03 17.44
C ARG A 229 6.12 18.58 16.97
N LEU A 230 6.52 18.28 15.74
CA LEU A 230 6.47 16.91 15.19
C LEU A 230 7.51 16.00 15.86
N GLN A 231 8.71 16.52 16.13
CA GLN A 231 9.76 15.79 16.84
C GLN A 231 9.38 15.53 18.31
N ASP A 232 8.71 16.45 18.99
CA ASP A 232 8.17 16.26 20.33
C ASP A 232 7.10 15.16 20.35
N GLN A 233 6.19 15.16 19.36
CA GLN A 233 5.18 14.10 19.20
C GLN A 233 5.82 12.72 19.01
N ILE A 234 6.90 12.64 18.24
CA ILE A 234 7.65 11.39 18.05
C ILE A 234 8.43 11.01 19.31
N GLY A 235 9.15 11.97 19.90
CA GLY A 235 10.00 11.78 21.07
C GLY A 235 9.23 11.34 22.31
N SER A 236 8.00 11.82 22.49
CA SER A 236 7.12 11.35 23.58
C SER A 236 6.79 9.86 23.50
N ARG A 237 6.81 9.27 22.30
CA ARG A 237 6.50 7.85 22.06
C ARG A 237 7.73 6.95 22.10
N ILE A 238 8.84 7.42 21.54
CA ILE A 238 10.03 6.58 21.31
C ILE A 238 11.32 7.11 21.94
N GLY A 239 11.29 8.24 22.63
CA GLY A 239 12.49 8.91 23.16
C GLY A 239 13.24 8.12 24.24
N GLY A 240 12.59 7.16 24.90
CA GLY A 240 13.23 6.25 25.85
C GLY A 240 14.02 5.10 25.22
N ILE A 241 13.97 4.96 23.89
CA ILE A 241 14.57 3.82 23.17
C ILE A 241 15.95 4.22 22.65
N ASN A 242 16.98 3.46 23.03
CA ASN A 242 18.31 3.60 22.46
C ASN A 242 18.41 2.78 21.16
N PHE A 243 18.19 3.45 20.02
CA PHE A 243 18.21 2.83 18.70
C PHE A 243 19.60 2.39 18.23
N ASP A 244 20.68 2.99 18.76
CA ASP A 244 22.06 2.67 18.36
C ASP A 244 22.49 1.23 18.73
N LYS A 245 21.67 0.52 19.50
CA LYS A 245 21.87 -0.89 19.86
C LYS A 245 21.37 -1.87 18.80
N PHE A 246 20.67 -1.40 17.78
CA PHE A 246 20.05 -2.24 16.76
C PHE A 246 20.68 -1.99 15.39
N GLU A 247 20.63 -2.99 14.52
CA GLU A 247 21.09 -2.89 13.13
C GLU A 247 20.03 -2.23 12.23
N PHE A 248 18.76 -2.28 12.60
CA PHE A 248 17.66 -1.63 11.88
C PHE A 248 16.44 -1.40 12.77
N ALA A 249 15.56 -0.50 12.34
CA ALA A 249 14.22 -0.32 12.89
C ALA A 249 13.13 -0.42 11.81
N THR A 250 12.05 -1.14 12.10
CA THR A 250 10.82 -1.12 11.29
C THR A 250 9.67 -0.56 12.13
N PHE A 251 8.98 0.46 11.61
CA PHE A 251 7.84 1.08 12.27
C PHE A 251 6.53 0.62 11.63
N PHE A 252 5.64 0.06 12.44
CA PHE A 252 4.24 -0.16 12.08
C PHE A 252 3.43 1.02 12.61
N THR A 253 2.96 1.87 11.69
CA THR A 253 2.39 3.19 12.02
C THR A 253 1.20 3.54 11.12
N GLU A 254 0.30 4.38 11.60
CA GLU A 254 -0.78 4.99 10.83
C GLU A 254 -0.28 6.13 9.91
N GLY A 255 0.95 6.62 10.11
CA GLY A 255 1.55 7.64 9.24
C GLY A 255 2.59 8.56 9.88
N LEU A 256 3.02 8.29 11.11
CA LEU A 256 4.00 9.14 11.80
C LEU A 256 5.43 8.90 11.27
N PRO A 257 6.16 9.94 10.84
CA PRO A 257 7.48 9.78 10.21
C PRO A 257 8.61 9.69 11.26
N TYR A 258 8.71 8.55 11.93
CA TYR A 258 9.71 8.28 12.99
C TYR A 258 11.17 8.55 12.60
N SER A 259 11.52 8.49 11.32
CA SER A 259 12.86 8.76 10.76
C SER A 259 13.27 10.23 10.85
N LEU A 260 12.34 11.15 11.15
CA LEU A 260 12.70 12.51 11.52
C LEU A 260 13.45 12.56 12.87
N PHE A 261 13.25 11.54 13.71
CA PHE A 261 13.87 11.36 15.02
C PHE A 261 14.97 10.28 15.00
N VAL A 262 14.69 9.10 14.41
CA VAL A 262 15.64 7.98 14.33
C VAL A 262 16.46 8.08 13.04
N ARG A 263 17.72 8.49 13.16
CA ARG A 263 18.61 8.77 12.02
C ARG A 263 19.88 7.94 11.99
N SER A 264 20.29 7.36 13.11
CA SER A 264 21.58 6.67 13.26
C SER A 264 21.61 5.27 12.64
N ILE A 265 20.46 4.69 12.35
CA ILE A 265 20.31 3.34 11.82
C ILE A 265 19.36 3.32 10.61
N PRO A 266 19.41 2.28 9.77
CA PRO A 266 18.42 2.04 8.73
C PRO A 266 16.99 1.94 9.28
N VAL A 267 16.06 2.66 8.66
CA VAL A 267 14.64 2.72 9.04
C VAL A 267 13.74 2.32 7.88
N SER A 268 12.74 1.48 8.15
CA SER A 268 11.66 1.15 7.23
C SER A 268 10.28 1.25 7.90
N TYR A 269 9.23 1.22 7.09
CA TYR A 269 7.86 1.39 7.56
C TYR A 269 6.89 0.38 6.96
N VAL A 270 5.84 0.08 7.72
CA VAL A 270 4.63 -0.59 7.26
C VAL A 270 3.44 0.24 7.73
N ASN A 271 2.54 0.57 6.82
CA ASN A 271 1.35 1.34 7.18
C ASN A 271 0.27 0.40 7.73
N LEU A 272 -0.24 0.69 8.93
CA LEU A 272 -1.25 -0.15 9.59
C LEU A 272 -2.64 -0.07 8.94
N GLU A 273 -2.95 1.01 8.22
CA GLU A 273 -4.24 1.22 7.57
C GLU A 273 -4.27 0.74 6.11
N TYR A 274 -3.11 0.46 5.50
CA TYR A 274 -2.99 0.11 4.07
C TYR A 274 -2.65 -1.36 3.85
N ARG A 275 -3.49 -2.27 4.38
CA ARG A 275 -3.39 -3.73 4.18
C ARG A 275 -2.01 -4.30 4.55
N PRO A 276 -1.55 -4.12 5.81
CA PRO A 276 -0.25 -4.61 6.25
C PRO A 276 -0.10 -6.13 6.10
N ASP A 277 -1.20 -6.88 6.20
CA ASP A 277 -1.28 -8.31 5.94
C ASP A 277 -0.79 -8.70 4.53
N PHE A 278 -1.43 -8.15 3.49
CA PHE A 278 -1.07 -8.39 2.10
C PHE A 278 0.30 -7.81 1.77
N PHE A 279 0.65 -6.66 2.33
CA PHE A 279 1.96 -6.05 2.15
C PHE A 279 3.09 -6.97 2.63
N ILE A 280 2.98 -7.49 3.86
CA ILE A 280 3.97 -8.41 4.42
C ILE A 280 4.06 -9.68 3.57
N HIS A 281 2.92 -10.30 3.24
CA HIS A 281 2.88 -11.50 2.40
C HIS A 281 3.57 -11.27 1.05
N ASN A 282 3.30 -10.14 0.40
CA ASN A 282 3.90 -9.79 -0.89
C ASN A 282 5.42 -9.63 -0.81
N SER A 283 5.96 -9.09 0.29
CA SER A 283 7.39 -9.05 0.53
C SER A 283 8.00 -10.44 0.66
N PHE A 284 7.37 -11.35 1.41
CA PHE A 284 7.82 -12.76 1.50
C PHE A 284 7.79 -13.48 0.16
N LYS A 285 6.68 -13.31 -0.57
CA LYS A 285 6.47 -13.90 -1.90
C LYS A 285 7.59 -13.50 -2.85
N TYR A 286 7.95 -12.22 -2.90
CA TYR A 286 8.99 -11.74 -3.82
C TYR A 286 10.36 -12.37 -3.56
N GLU A 287 10.73 -12.56 -2.29
CA GLU A 287 12.03 -13.14 -1.95
C GLU A 287 12.11 -14.64 -2.29
N ARG A 288 10.96 -15.33 -2.37
CA ARG A 288 10.87 -16.76 -2.65
C ARG A 288 10.64 -17.09 -4.12
N ASN A 289 9.83 -16.27 -4.78
CA ASN A 289 9.34 -16.58 -6.11
C ASN A 289 10.27 -16.04 -7.20
N ARG A 290 10.02 -16.55 -8.40
CA ARG A 290 10.66 -16.03 -9.59
C ARG A 290 10.23 -14.58 -9.84
N LYS A 291 11.21 -13.72 -10.03
CA LYS A 291 11.06 -12.32 -10.38
C LYS A 291 10.73 -12.15 -11.86
N SER A 292 10.12 -11.02 -12.24
CA SER A 292 9.86 -10.72 -13.65
C SER A 292 11.16 -10.45 -14.43
N GLY A 293 12.17 -9.92 -13.73
CA GLY A 293 13.43 -9.45 -14.29
C GLY A 293 13.29 -8.24 -15.19
N SER A 294 12.19 -7.49 -15.08
CA SER A 294 11.92 -6.28 -15.85
C SER A 294 11.87 -5.05 -14.96
N ALA A 295 12.36 -3.93 -15.50
CA ALA A 295 12.31 -2.63 -14.84
C ALA A 295 11.66 -1.59 -15.77
N VAL A 296 10.87 -0.69 -15.18
CA VAL A 296 10.19 0.40 -15.85
C VAL A 296 10.81 1.71 -15.40
N ILE A 297 11.25 2.51 -16.37
CA ILE A 297 11.77 3.86 -16.11
C ILE A 297 10.81 4.86 -16.73
N PHE A 298 10.24 5.74 -15.90
CA PHE A 298 9.34 6.79 -16.31
C PHE A 298 10.01 8.15 -16.14
N SER A 299 10.14 8.90 -17.24
CA SER A 299 10.56 10.31 -17.19
C SER A 299 10.02 11.13 -18.37
N PRO A 300 9.23 12.18 -18.12
CA PRO A 300 8.88 13.16 -19.14
C PRO A 300 10.04 14.03 -19.64
N VAL A 301 11.23 13.91 -19.04
CA VAL A 301 12.44 14.71 -19.34
C VAL A 301 12.22 16.19 -19.01
N PHE A 302 11.78 16.46 -17.78
CA PHE A 302 11.56 17.83 -17.30
C PHE A 302 12.86 18.52 -16.86
N PHE A 303 13.87 17.75 -16.47
CA PHE A 303 15.15 18.29 -16.01
C PHE A 303 16.24 18.09 -17.08
N LYS A 304 17.19 19.02 -17.12
CA LYS A 304 18.33 18.94 -18.04
C LYS A 304 19.28 17.81 -17.64
N ASP A 305 19.48 17.65 -16.33
CA ASP A 305 20.31 16.61 -15.72
C ASP A 305 19.38 15.73 -14.87
N GLU A 306 19.16 14.49 -15.30
CA GLU A 306 18.31 13.49 -14.62
C GLU A 306 19.10 12.20 -14.38
N GLU A 307 18.80 11.50 -13.29
CA GLU A 307 19.37 10.21 -12.90
C GLU A 307 19.09 9.09 -13.92
N THR A 308 18.10 9.30 -14.80
CA THR A 308 17.54 8.29 -15.70
C THR A 308 18.56 7.69 -16.66
N SER A 309 19.50 8.48 -17.16
CA SER A 309 20.50 8.00 -18.13
C SER A 309 21.48 7.02 -17.49
N ASN A 310 21.99 7.34 -16.31
CA ASN A 310 22.90 6.48 -15.55
C ASN A 310 22.17 5.21 -15.08
N LEU A 311 20.93 5.35 -14.61
CA LEU A 311 20.10 4.25 -14.17
C LEU A 311 19.82 3.22 -15.29
N LEU A 312 19.52 3.69 -16.51
CA LEU A 312 19.29 2.80 -17.64
C LEU A 312 20.50 1.91 -17.93
N GLY A 313 21.71 2.49 -17.98
CA GLY A 313 22.94 1.73 -18.20
C GLY A 313 23.24 0.73 -17.07
N LEU A 314 22.99 1.11 -15.82
CA LEU A 314 23.18 0.24 -14.67
C LEU A 314 22.22 -0.95 -14.67
N LEU A 315 20.94 -0.73 -15.00
CA LEU A 315 19.95 -1.81 -15.05
C LEU A 315 20.19 -2.76 -16.23
N GLU A 316 20.65 -2.25 -17.37
CA GLU A 316 21.13 -3.07 -18.49
C GLU A 316 22.30 -3.96 -18.04
N PHE A 317 23.28 -3.39 -17.33
CA PHE A 317 24.39 -4.14 -16.75
C PHE A 317 23.93 -5.21 -15.74
N LYS A 318 22.90 -4.93 -14.94
CA LYS A 318 22.27 -5.88 -14.00
C LYS A 318 21.22 -6.79 -14.69
N ASN A 319 21.25 -6.90 -16.02
CA ASN A 319 20.45 -7.79 -16.87
C ASN A 319 18.92 -7.59 -16.84
N TYR A 320 18.43 -6.42 -16.45
CA TYR A 320 16.98 -6.17 -16.50
C TYR A 320 16.49 -5.98 -17.94
N TYR A 321 15.28 -6.47 -18.22
CA TYR A 321 14.58 -6.10 -19.45
C TYR A 321 13.88 -4.75 -19.26
N LEU A 322 14.24 -3.75 -20.07
CA LEU A 322 13.83 -2.37 -19.81
C LEU A 322 12.58 -1.93 -20.61
N ARG A 323 11.58 -1.42 -19.90
CA ARG A 323 10.49 -0.64 -20.51
C ARG A 323 10.73 0.84 -20.25
N LYS A 324 11.12 1.58 -21.30
CA LYS A 324 11.56 2.98 -21.23
C LYS A 324 10.38 3.91 -21.56
N LEU A 325 9.68 4.42 -20.54
CA LEU A 325 8.61 5.41 -20.68
C LEU A 325 9.20 6.81 -20.57
N THR A 326 10.03 7.19 -21.56
CA THR A 326 10.77 8.45 -21.54
C THR A 326 10.32 9.44 -22.61
N ALA A 327 10.50 10.73 -22.37
CA ALA A 327 10.13 11.82 -23.28
C ALA A 327 8.70 11.66 -23.79
N GLY A 328 8.46 11.68 -25.10
CA GLY A 328 7.12 11.53 -25.68
C GLY A 328 6.40 10.21 -25.37
N ALA A 329 7.08 9.20 -24.83
CA ALA A 329 6.46 7.96 -24.36
C ALA A 329 5.98 8.04 -22.90
N ALA A 330 6.37 9.06 -22.13
CA ALA A 330 5.96 9.29 -20.74
C ALA A 330 4.55 9.89 -20.62
N THR A 331 3.57 9.24 -21.26
CA THR A 331 2.16 9.65 -21.26
C THR A 331 1.40 9.03 -20.09
N ASN A 332 0.29 9.66 -19.70
CA ASN A 332 -0.64 9.14 -18.70
C ASN A 332 -1.10 7.72 -19.04
N TYR A 333 -1.50 7.51 -20.30
CA TYR A 333 -1.93 6.19 -20.80
C TYR A 333 -0.83 5.13 -20.65
N ASN A 334 0.40 5.45 -21.07
CA ASN A 334 1.50 4.50 -21.01
C ASN A 334 1.87 4.15 -19.57
N LEU A 335 1.88 5.14 -18.66
CA LEU A 335 2.15 4.91 -17.25
C LEU A 335 1.06 4.04 -16.62
N LYS A 336 -0.21 4.42 -16.76
CA LYS A 336 -1.36 3.68 -16.22
C LYS A 336 -1.38 2.23 -16.69
N ASN A 337 -1.28 2.00 -17.99
CA ASN A 337 -1.32 0.64 -18.53
C ASN A 337 -0.10 -0.20 -18.14
N THR A 338 1.07 0.44 -17.99
CA THR A 338 2.26 -0.25 -17.51
C THR A 338 2.07 -0.68 -16.05
N ILE A 339 1.61 0.21 -15.18
CA ILE A 339 1.32 -0.09 -13.77
C ILE A 339 0.32 -1.24 -13.66
N GLU A 340 -0.80 -1.16 -14.36
CA GLU A 340 -1.90 -2.11 -14.17
C GLU A 340 -1.65 -3.48 -14.81
N SER A 341 -0.82 -3.59 -15.85
CA SER A 341 -0.80 -4.81 -16.68
C SER A 341 0.57 -5.31 -17.09
N TYR A 342 1.63 -4.49 -17.02
CA TYR A 342 2.96 -4.92 -17.43
C TYR A 342 3.69 -5.57 -16.24
N PRO A 343 4.25 -6.78 -16.36
CA PRO A 343 5.07 -7.37 -15.29
C PRO A 343 6.38 -6.61 -15.08
N PHE A 344 6.66 -6.14 -13.85
CA PHE A 344 7.92 -5.50 -13.49
C PHE A 344 8.29 -5.73 -12.02
N ASP A 345 9.58 -5.70 -11.71
CA ASP A 345 10.11 -5.77 -10.34
C ASP A 345 10.42 -4.39 -9.78
N LEU A 346 10.67 -3.41 -10.65
CA LEU A 346 11.01 -2.04 -10.33
C LEU A 346 10.24 -1.07 -11.23
N LEU A 347 9.60 -0.07 -10.64
CA LEU A 347 9.15 1.14 -11.31
C LEU A 347 9.88 2.34 -10.71
N HIS A 348 10.71 3.01 -11.52
CA HIS A 348 11.35 4.27 -11.16
C HIS A 348 10.65 5.43 -11.86
N ILE A 349 10.17 6.41 -11.09
CA ILE A 349 9.46 7.60 -11.56
C ILE A 349 10.34 8.81 -11.27
N CYS A 350 10.86 9.42 -12.32
CA CYS A 350 11.54 10.72 -12.29
C CYS A 350 10.63 11.75 -12.96
N SER A 351 9.95 12.58 -12.16
CA SER A 351 9.02 13.60 -12.67
C SER A 351 8.79 14.69 -11.61
N HIS A 352 8.09 15.74 -12.01
CA HIS A 352 7.42 16.61 -11.04
C HIS A 352 6.18 15.91 -10.46
N GLY A 353 5.83 16.28 -9.23
CA GLY A 353 4.56 15.87 -8.64
C GLY A 353 4.14 16.76 -7.48
N GLY A 354 3.11 16.33 -6.78
CA GLY A 354 2.46 17.12 -5.73
C GLY A 354 1.17 17.74 -6.24
N ASP A 355 0.96 19.01 -5.94
CA ASP A 355 -0.30 19.67 -6.20
C ASP A 355 -0.42 20.18 -7.64
N VAL A 356 -1.62 20.01 -8.19
CA VAL A 356 -1.92 20.36 -9.58
C VAL A 356 -3.09 21.31 -9.69
N ARG A 357 -3.23 21.94 -10.86
CA ARG A 357 -4.39 22.78 -11.17
C ARG A 357 -5.66 21.93 -11.21
N GLY A 358 -6.76 22.53 -10.78
CA GLY A 358 -8.07 21.89 -10.80
C GLY A 358 -9.19 22.91 -10.85
N ILE A 359 -10.40 22.46 -10.51
CA ILE A 359 -11.59 23.30 -10.50
C ILE A 359 -12.26 23.19 -9.14
N ARG A 360 -12.49 24.32 -8.48
CA ARG A 360 -13.34 24.40 -7.29
C ARG A 360 -14.78 24.60 -7.70
N SER A 361 -15.65 23.71 -7.24
CA SER A 361 -17.09 23.75 -7.49
C SER A 361 -17.89 23.72 -6.20
N GLU A 362 -19.02 24.40 -6.22
CA GLU A 362 -20.04 24.31 -5.19
C GLU A 362 -21.34 23.83 -5.85
N VAL A 363 -21.90 22.73 -5.36
CA VAL A 363 -23.10 22.10 -5.91
C VAL A 363 -24.20 22.13 -4.87
N ARG A 364 -25.39 22.59 -5.29
CA ARG A 364 -26.62 22.45 -4.52
C ARG A 364 -27.30 21.13 -4.85
N PHE A 365 -27.79 20.43 -3.85
CA PHE A 365 -28.59 19.22 -4.06
C PHE A 365 -29.65 19.06 -2.97
N ARG A 366 -30.60 18.16 -3.21
CA ARG A 366 -31.65 17.83 -2.24
C ARG A 366 -31.39 16.42 -1.70
N GLY A 367 -31.34 16.29 -0.38
CA GLY A 367 -31.19 15.01 0.32
C GLY A 367 -32.47 14.17 0.24
N ALA A 368 -32.38 12.92 0.68
CA ALA A 368 -33.52 11.98 0.71
C ALA A 368 -34.66 12.46 1.63
N GLU A 369 -34.30 13.19 2.69
CA GLU A 369 -35.18 13.87 3.64
C GLU A 369 -35.86 15.13 3.08
N GLY A 370 -35.53 15.52 1.84
CA GLY A 370 -36.08 16.71 1.19
C GLY A 370 -35.39 18.03 1.55
N ALA A 371 -34.44 18.02 2.48
CA ALA A 371 -33.60 19.17 2.83
C ALA A 371 -32.64 19.52 1.68
N THR A 372 -32.27 20.79 1.59
CA THR A 372 -31.33 21.28 0.57
C THR A 372 -29.96 21.46 1.18
N HIS A 373 -28.96 20.87 0.53
CA HIS A 373 -27.57 20.88 0.96
C HIS A 373 -26.67 21.54 -0.07
N THR A 374 -25.49 21.98 0.38
CA THR A 374 -24.40 22.42 -0.48
C THR A 374 -23.12 21.65 -0.20
N ILE A 375 -22.47 21.18 -1.26
CA ILE A 375 -21.15 20.56 -1.18
C ILE A 375 -20.13 21.41 -1.96
N GLU A 376 -19.07 21.84 -1.28
CA GLU A 376 -17.90 22.49 -1.88
C GLU A 376 -16.79 21.44 -2.03
N PHE A 377 -16.22 21.34 -3.22
CA PHE A 377 -15.14 20.40 -3.52
C PHE A 377 -14.20 20.94 -4.61
N ASP A 378 -12.94 20.51 -4.54
CA ASP A 378 -12.02 20.62 -5.67
C ASP A 378 -12.11 19.34 -6.50
N PHE A 379 -11.98 19.44 -7.82
CA PHE A 379 -11.81 18.27 -8.66
C PHE A 379 -10.73 18.45 -9.71
N ILE A 380 -10.07 17.34 -10.03
CA ILE A 380 -9.07 17.22 -11.08
C ILE A 380 -9.63 16.30 -12.14
N LEU A 381 -9.49 16.70 -13.40
CA LEU A 381 -9.82 15.90 -14.58
C LEU A 381 -8.51 15.42 -15.22
N THR A 382 -8.40 14.12 -15.47
CA THR A 382 -7.32 13.57 -16.28
C THR A 382 -7.86 12.70 -17.40
N ILE A 383 -7.14 12.66 -18.52
CA ILE A 383 -7.51 11.90 -19.71
C ILE A 383 -6.32 11.02 -20.09
N ALA A 384 -6.55 9.72 -20.24
CA ALA A 384 -5.56 8.80 -20.77
C ALA A 384 -5.82 8.60 -22.26
N LEU A 385 -5.05 9.28 -23.11
CA LEU A 385 -5.21 9.24 -24.56
C LEU A 385 -4.75 7.88 -25.12
N THR A 386 -5.71 7.00 -25.39
CA THR A 386 -5.45 5.69 -26.00
C THR A 386 -4.95 5.85 -27.44
N PRO A 387 -3.80 5.25 -27.82
CA PRO A 387 -3.14 5.53 -29.10
C PRO A 387 -3.75 4.78 -30.30
N TYR A 388 -4.68 3.85 -30.09
CA TYR A 388 -5.21 2.96 -31.13
C TYR A 388 -6.75 2.95 -31.25
N GLN A 389 -7.45 3.78 -30.48
CA GLN A 389 -8.92 3.89 -30.53
C GLN A 389 -9.36 5.33 -30.23
N ASP A 390 -10.55 5.70 -30.67
CA ASP A 390 -11.13 7.04 -30.46
C ASP A 390 -11.75 7.24 -29.08
N MET A 391 -11.88 6.17 -28.28
CA MET A 391 -12.36 6.22 -26.90
C MET A 391 -11.19 6.33 -25.93
N HIS A 392 -11.26 7.34 -25.06
CA HIS A 392 -10.21 7.62 -24.09
C HIS A 392 -10.76 7.50 -22.67
N SER A 393 -9.96 6.97 -21.76
CA SER A 393 -10.35 6.92 -20.34
C SER A 393 -10.32 8.34 -19.77
N VAL A 394 -11.36 8.69 -19.03
CA VAL A 394 -11.48 9.95 -18.32
C VAL A 394 -11.63 9.64 -16.85
N GLU A 395 -10.77 10.23 -16.02
CA GLU A 395 -10.82 10.07 -14.58
C GLU A 395 -11.03 11.42 -13.93
N THR A 396 -11.85 11.42 -12.88
CA THR A 396 -12.12 12.58 -12.05
C THR A 396 -11.88 12.22 -10.60
N LEU A 397 -11.08 13.01 -9.91
CA LEU A 397 -10.84 12.86 -8.47
C LEU A 397 -11.42 14.06 -7.73
N TYR A 398 -12.19 13.79 -6.68
CA TYR A 398 -12.91 14.80 -5.89
C TYR A 398 -12.29 14.95 -4.50
N PHE A 399 -12.03 16.19 -4.10
CA PHE A 399 -11.51 16.55 -2.78
C PHE A 399 -12.55 17.42 -2.08
N PHE A 400 -13.35 16.82 -1.20
CA PHE A 400 -14.38 17.53 -0.46
C PHE A 400 -13.75 18.56 0.49
N LYS A 401 -14.30 19.78 0.46
CA LYS A 401 -13.84 20.90 1.29
C LYS A 401 -14.86 21.26 2.35
N LYS A 402 -16.14 21.36 1.99
CA LYS A 402 -17.21 21.72 2.92
C LYS A 402 -18.53 21.03 2.59
N LEU A 403 -19.31 20.70 3.62
CA LEU A 403 -20.70 20.30 3.51
C LEU A 403 -21.54 21.29 4.34
N ASP A 404 -22.53 21.93 3.72
CA ASP A 404 -23.37 22.98 4.30
C ASP A 404 -22.56 24.12 4.96
N GLY A 405 -21.45 24.48 4.32
CA GLY A 405 -20.53 25.53 4.79
C GLY A 405 -19.57 25.10 5.90
N LEU A 406 -19.73 23.91 6.47
CA LEU A 406 -18.85 23.37 7.51
C LEU A 406 -17.67 22.61 6.88
N PRO A 407 -16.43 22.77 7.38
CA PRO A 407 -15.28 22.06 6.82
C PRO A 407 -15.48 20.54 6.87
N TRP A 408 -15.07 19.87 5.79
CA TRP A 408 -15.15 18.43 5.68
C TRP A 408 -14.38 17.75 6.83
N ARG A 409 -14.97 16.71 7.44
CA ARG A 409 -14.44 16.00 8.63
C ARG A 409 -14.23 16.85 9.90
N SER A 410 -14.72 18.08 9.93
CA SER A 410 -14.62 18.92 11.13
C SER A 410 -15.47 18.38 12.30
N PRO A 411 -15.13 18.67 13.58
CA PRO A 411 -15.98 18.30 14.71
C PRO A 411 -17.38 18.90 14.58
N GLU A 412 -17.50 20.11 14.04
CA GLU A 412 -18.77 20.81 13.86
C GLU A 412 -19.64 20.11 12.82
N LEU A 413 -19.04 19.59 11.74
CA LEU A 413 -19.75 18.79 10.75
C LEU A 413 -20.20 17.45 11.35
N HIS A 414 -19.33 16.77 12.09
CA HIS A 414 -19.67 15.51 12.75
C HIS A 414 -20.83 15.69 13.74
N ALA A 415 -20.85 16.78 14.49
CA ALA A 415 -21.92 17.13 15.44
C ALA A 415 -23.30 17.35 14.76
N LYS A 416 -23.36 17.50 13.44
CA LYS A 416 -24.65 17.56 12.72
C LYS A 416 -25.36 16.22 12.66
N GLY A 417 -24.64 15.09 12.80
CA GLY A 417 -25.24 13.76 12.76
C GLY A 417 -25.97 13.47 11.44
N TYR A 418 -25.42 13.95 10.31
CA TYR A 418 -26.00 13.67 9.00
C TYR A 418 -26.06 12.18 8.71
N SER A 419 -27.11 11.75 8.02
CA SER A 419 -27.33 10.33 7.73
C SER A 419 -26.34 9.79 6.69
N HIS A 420 -26.09 8.49 6.71
CA HIS A 420 -25.20 7.85 5.73
C HIS A 420 -25.74 7.98 4.29
N GLU A 421 -27.06 8.00 4.12
CA GLU A 421 -27.73 8.22 2.83
C GLU A 421 -27.37 9.57 2.23
N LEU A 422 -27.27 10.63 3.06
CA LEU A 422 -26.85 11.94 2.58
C LEU A 422 -25.45 11.86 1.97
N TYR A 423 -24.51 11.24 2.67
CA TYR A 423 -23.13 11.09 2.21
C TYR A 423 -23.03 10.23 0.95
N ALA A 424 -23.76 9.11 0.89
CA ALA A 424 -23.82 8.25 -0.28
C ALA A 424 -24.41 8.98 -1.51
N GLY A 425 -25.38 9.88 -1.29
CA GLY A 425 -26.02 10.67 -2.34
C GLY A 425 -25.13 11.75 -2.97
N ILE A 426 -24.03 12.17 -2.32
CA ILE A 426 -23.16 13.27 -2.81
C ILE A 426 -22.58 12.94 -4.19
N SER A 427 -22.12 11.71 -4.42
CA SER A 427 -21.53 11.31 -5.70
C SER A 427 -22.54 11.43 -6.86
N GLY A 428 -23.78 10.94 -6.64
CA GLY A 428 -24.88 11.07 -7.61
C GLY A 428 -25.34 12.51 -7.83
N ALA A 429 -25.28 13.34 -6.78
CA ALA A 429 -25.55 14.77 -6.88
C ALA A 429 -24.52 15.45 -7.78
N ILE A 430 -23.22 15.19 -7.57
CA ILE A 430 -22.13 15.77 -8.36
C ILE A 430 -22.20 15.32 -9.82
N SER A 431 -22.41 14.02 -10.08
CA SER A 431 -22.44 13.46 -11.44
C SER A 431 -23.55 14.07 -12.31
N THR A 432 -24.66 14.48 -11.71
CA THR A 432 -25.79 15.09 -12.43
C THR A 432 -25.83 16.62 -12.35
N ALA A 433 -24.93 17.25 -11.58
CA ALA A 433 -24.99 18.67 -11.25
C ALA A 433 -24.94 19.59 -12.47
N PHE A 434 -24.03 19.29 -13.42
CA PHE A 434 -23.89 20.08 -14.65
C PHE A 434 -25.13 19.99 -15.54
N LYS A 435 -25.70 18.78 -15.70
CA LYS A 435 -26.92 18.55 -16.48
C LYS A 435 -28.15 19.23 -15.85
N LYS A 436 -28.25 19.18 -14.52
CA LYS A 436 -29.35 19.77 -13.75
C LYS A 436 -29.16 21.26 -13.45
N LYS A 437 -28.04 21.87 -13.88
CA LYS A 437 -27.68 23.27 -13.60
C LYS A 437 -27.71 23.62 -12.11
N THR A 438 -27.26 22.69 -11.26
CA THR A 438 -27.24 22.88 -9.80
C THR A 438 -25.87 23.31 -9.26
N VAL A 439 -24.90 23.54 -10.15
CA VAL A 439 -23.61 24.15 -9.81
C VAL A 439 -23.84 25.63 -9.49
N ILE A 440 -23.63 26.02 -8.23
CA ILE A 440 -23.80 27.40 -7.75
C ILE A 440 -22.58 28.25 -8.10
N ARG A 441 -21.39 27.66 -7.94
CA ARG A 441 -20.11 28.34 -8.18
C ARG A 441 -19.14 27.37 -8.85
N LYS A 442 -18.36 27.88 -9.79
CA LYS A 442 -17.27 27.14 -10.45
C LYS A 442 -16.15 28.12 -10.77
N HIS A 443 -14.93 27.81 -10.36
CA HIS A 443 -13.74 28.58 -10.71
C HIS A 443 -12.49 27.71 -10.74
N GLU A 444 -11.50 28.13 -11.52
CA GLU A 444 -10.20 27.46 -11.54
C GLU A 444 -9.50 27.65 -10.20
N THR A 445 -8.84 26.59 -9.73
CA THR A 445 -7.88 26.67 -8.62
C THR A 445 -6.49 26.36 -9.15
N ALA A 446 -5.53 27.22 -8.79
CA ALA A 446 -4.14 27.05 -9.18
C ALA A 446 -3.51 25.80 -8.55
N ARG A 447 -4.04 25.36 -7.40
CA ARG A 447 -3.47 24.28 -6.58
C ARG A 447 -4.60 23.52 -5.88
N VAL A 448 -4.70 22.23 -6.16
CA VAL A 448 -5.50 21.27 -5.39
C VAL A 448 -4.56 20.57 -4.43
N THR A 449 -4.63 20.96 -3.14
CA THR A 449 -3.78 20.39 -2.08
C THR A 449 -4.01 18.90 -1.91
N ASN A 450 -2.91 18.16 -1.74
CA ASN A 450 -2.86 16.70 -1.58
C ASN A 450 -3.29 15.91 -2.82
N ALA A 451 -3.25 16.55 -3.99
CA ALA A 451 -3.49 15.83 -5.24
C ALA A 451 -2.42 14.76 -5.49
N ASN A 452 -1.17 15.07 -5.12
CA ASN A 452 0.00 14.20 -5.24
C ASN A 452 0.10 13.50 -6.61
N ALA A 453 -0.23 14.24 -7.67
CA ALA A 453 -0.29 13.71 -9.01
C ALA A 453 1.11 13.58 -9.61
N ILE A 454 1.30 12.62 -10.50
CA ILE A 454 2.54 12.46 -11.27
C ILE A 454 2.36 13.20 -12.59
N ASN A 455 3.22 14.18 -12.86
CA ASN A 455 3.16 14.89 -14.13
C ASN A 455 3.60 13.97 -15.27
N CYS A 456 2.84 13.95 -16.36
CA CYS A 456 3.16 13.27 -17.61
C CYS A 456 3.31 14.31 -18.74
N VAL A 457 3.72 13.89 -19.94
CA VAL A 457 3.83 14.81 -21.08
C VAL A 457 2.48 15.34 -21.59
N ASP A 458 1.38 14.65 -21.27
CA ASP A 458 0.02 14.98 -21.68
C ASP A 458 -0.85 15.41 -20.48
N PHE A 459 -1.34 14.47 -19.69
CA PHE A 459 -2.21 14.73 -18.54
C PHE A 459 -1.60 14.15 -17.26
N ASN A 460 -1.94 14.73 -16.10
CA ASN A 460 -1.41 14.24 -14.83
C ASN A 460 -1.98 12.86 -14.50
N TYR A 461 -1.13 11.94 -14.04
CA TYR A 461 -1.57 10.65 -13.54
C TYR A 461 -1.91 10.74 -12.05
N LEU A 462 -3.09 10.25 -11.68
CA LEU A 462 -3.65 10.37 -10.33
C LEU A 462 -3.54 9.07 -9.51
N ALA A 463 -2.78 8.08 -9.99
CA ALA A 463 -2.61 6.78 -9.33
C ALA A 463 -3.95 6.09 -8.96
N ASN A 464 -4.92 6.16 -9.87
CA ASN A 464 -6.18 5.46 -9.74
C ASN A 464 -6.11 4.13 -10.49
N PHE A 465 -5.83 3.06 -9.76
CA PHE A 465 -5.77 1.68 -10.24
C PHE A 465 -6.30 0.74 -9.14
N SER A 466 -6.41 -0.55 -9.46
CA SER A 466 -6.89 -1.58 -8.52
C SER A 466 -6.02 -2.84 -8.54
N GLN A 467 -4.89 -2.80 -9.26
CA GLN A 467 -3.93 -3.88 -9.39
C GLN A 467 -2.60 -3.31 -9.91
N ILE A 468 -1.50 -3.99 -9.59
CA ILE A 468 -0.16 -3.63 -10.06
C ILE A 468 0.62 -4.83 -10.60
N ALA A 469 1.40 -4.59 -11.66
CA ALA A 469 2.39 -5.52 -12.21
C ALA A 469 1.85 -6.93 -12.55
N SER A 470 0.57 -7.03 -12.90
CA SER A 470 -0.11 -8.30 -13.26
C SER A 470 -0.18 -9.35 -12.12
N ASP A 471 -0.38 -8.91 -10.86
CA ASP A 471 -0.65 -9.70 -9.62
C ASP A 471 0.41 -10.72 -9.16
N ASP A 472 1.27 -11.19 -10.06
CA ASP A 472 2.26 -12.24 -9.77
C ASP A 472 3.60 -11.67 -9.28
N HIS A 473 3.85 -10.38 -9.48
CA HIS A 473 5.16 -9.76 -9.24
C HIS A 473 5.02 -8.48 -8.41
N PRO A 474 4.99 -8.57 -7.06
CA PRO A 474 4.86 -7.37 -6.25
C PRO A 474 6.14 -6.51 -6.38
N PRO A 475 6.04 -5.27 -6.89
CA PRO A 475 7.21 -4.48 -7.26
C PRO A 475 7.75 -3.61 -6.13
N LEU A 476 8.98 -3.14 -6.31
CA LEU A 476 9.50 -1.93 -5.68
C LEU A 476 9.09 -0.71 -6.51
N ILE A 477 8.49 0.29 -5.87
CA ILE A 477 8.20 1.58 -6.48
C ILE A 477 9.19 2.61 -5.93
N PHE A 478 9.96 3.23 -6.81
CA PHE A 478 10.78 4.39 -6.49
C PHE A 478 10.10 5.61 -7.10
N ASN A 479 9.45 6.44 -6.28
CA ASN A 479 8.76 7.64 -6.75
C ASN A 479 9.52 8.90 -6.34
N ASN A 480 10.36 9.41 -7.26
CA ASN A 480 11.18 10.59 -7.05
C ASN A 480 10.42 11.93 -7.25
N THR A 481 9.08 11.88 -7.30
CA THR A 481 8.25 13.10 -7.36
C THR A 481 8.11 13.73 -5.97
N CYS A 482 7.86 15.04 -5.91
CA CYS A 482 7.67 15.78 -4.64
C CYS A 482 6.40 15.33 -3.91
N TRP A 483 6.45 15.25 -2.57
CA TRP A 483 5.31 14.86 -1.71
C TRP A 483 4.77 13.44 -1.98
N SER A 484 5.59 12.59 -2.60
CA SER A 484 5.15 11.30 -3.10
C SER A 484 4.95 10.23 -2.02
N TRP A 485 5.33 10.49 -0.77
CA TRP A 485 5.17 9.54 0.32
C TRP A 485 3.72 9.36 0.79
N MET A 486 2.79 10.26 0.42
CA MET A 486 1.42 10.34 0.96
C MET A 486 0.36 9.66 0.07
N SER A 487 -0.54 10.45 -0.54
CA SER A 487 -1.76 9.91 -1.17
C SER A 487 -1.47 8.98 -2.34
N VAL A 488 -0.43 9.28 -3.13
CA VAL A 488 -0.02 8.44 -4.25
C VAL A 488 0.56 7.10 -3.77
N SER A 489 1.31 7.08 -2.66
CA SER A 489 1.86 5.83 -2.11
C SER A 489 0.74 4.90 -1.64
N THR A 490 -0.38 5.46 -1.15
CA THR A 490 -1.52 4.70 -0.63
C THR A 490 -2.07 3.72 -1.68
N SER A 491 -2.25 4.16 -2.92
CA SER A 491 -2.70 3.28 -4.01
C SER A 491 -1.69 2.16 -4.27
N PHE A 492 -0.40 2.49 -4.39
CA PHE A 492 0.65 1.50 -4.61
C PHE A 492 0.72 0.45 -3.49
N LEU A 493 0.69 0.88 -2.23
CA LEU A 493 0.76 0.00 -1.06
C LEU A 493 -0.48 -0.90 -0.97
N THR A 494 -1.67 -0.34 -1.17
CA THR A 494 -2.94 -1.08 -1.07
C THR A 494 -3.10 -2.11 -2.19
N ASP A 495 -2.63 -1.80 -3.40
CA ASP A 495 -2.83 -2.62 -4.59
C ASP A 495 -1.70 -3.63 -4.87
N GLY A 496 -0.71 -3.74 -3.97
CA GLY A 496 0.21 -4.88 -3.96
C GLY A 496 1.70 -4.57 -4.18
N ALA A 497 2.13 -3.31 -4.11
CA ALA A 497 3.55 -3.01 -3.99
C ALA A 497 4.10 -3.60 -2.68
N ARG A 498 5.26 -4.26 -2.74
CA ARG A 498 5.96 -4.78 -1.54
C ARG A 498 6.89 -3.76 -0.90
N ALA A 499 7.14 -2.66 -1.62
CA ALA A 499 8.07 -1.63 -1.23
C ALA A 499 7.78 -0.33 -2.00
N TYR A 500 7.88 0.78 -1.30
CA TYR A 500 7.69 2.11 -1.86
C TYR A 500 8.69 3.10 -1.26
N ILE A 501 9.40 3.83 -2.11
CA ILE A 501 10.26 4.95 -1.73
C ILE A 501 9.61 6.23 -2.26
N GLY A 502 9.38 7.19 -1.37
CA GLY A 502 8.83 8.50 -1.72
C GLY A 502 9.48 9.65 -0.98
N THR A 503 9.31 10.86 -1.47
CA THR A 503 9.84 12.09 -0.86
C THR A 503 8.88 12.64 0.18
N PHE A 504 9.38 13.16 1.30
CA PHE A 504 8.57 13.86 2.30
C PHE A 504 8.00 15.18 1.78
N PHE A 505 8.80 15.91 1.00
CA PHE A 505 8.53 17.26 0.50
C PHE A 505 9.32 17.50 -0.81
N SER A 506 9.41 18.76 -1.27
CA SER A 506 10.18 19.09 -2.48
C SER A 506 11.68 18.88 -2.29
N VAL A 507 12.31 18.08 -3.16
CA VAL A 507 13.75 17.78 -3.12
C VAL A 507 14.47 18.53 -4.25
N PRO A 508 15.61 19.21 -3.99
CA PRO A 508 16.41 19.81 -5.06
C PRO A 508 16.91 18.75 -6.04
N ASN A 509 16.86 19.03 -7.34
CA ASN A 509 17.21 18.05 -8.39
C ASN A 509 18.59 17.41 -8.19
N SER A 510 19.61 18.20 -7.83
CA SER A 510 20.96 17.67 -7.58
C SER A 510 21.00 16.66 -6.43
N LYS A 511 20.16 16.86 -5.39
CA LYS A 511 20.06 15.93 -4.26
C LYS A 511 19.26 14.68 -4.62
N ALA A 512 18.22 14.84 -5.43
CA ALA A 512 17.42 13.72 -5.93
C ALA A 512 18.26 12.79 -6.82
N VAL A 513 19.13 13.35 -7.67
CA VAL A 513 20.09 12.59 -8.49
C VAL A 513 21.10 11.85 -7.62
N VAL A 514 21.77 12.54 -6.68
CA VAL A 514 22.73 11.90 -5.76
C VAL A 514 22.10 10.77 -4.97
N PHE A 515 20.88 10.98 -4.46
CA PHE A 515 20.15 9.94 -3.74
C PHE A 515 19.89 8.73 -4.63
N ALA A 516 19.34 8.94 -5.84
CA ALA A 516 19.01 7.84 -6.74
C ALA A 516 20.26 7.05 -7.16
N GLU A 517 21.34 7.72 -7.56
CA GLU A 517 22.60 7.08 -7.95
C GLU A 517 23.18 6.27 -6.79
N THR A 518 23.31 6.89 -5.60
CA THR A 518 23.81 6.21 -4.40
C THR A 518 22.95 5.00 -4.03
N PHE A 519 21.62 5.13 -4.12
CA PHE A 519 20.71 4.03 -3.84
C PHE A 519 20.95 2.85 -4.78
N TYR A 520 20.98 3.10 -6.10
CA TYR A 520 21.11 2.03 -7.08
C TYR A 520 22.50 1.39 -7.11
N ASP A 521 23.55 2.13 -6.75
CA ASP A 521 24.89 1.58 -6.59
C ASP A 521 24.97 0.54 -5.46
N GLN A 522 24.13 0.68 -4.42
CA GLN A 522 24.14 -0.21 -3.25
C GLN A 522 23.06 -1.32 -3.30
N VAL A 523 21.87 -1.02 -3.83
CA VAL A 523 20.67 -1.86 -3.65
C VAL A 523 20.79 -3.27 -4.24
N PHE A 524 21.65 -3.48 -5.25
CA PHE A 524 21.80 -4.79 -5.90
C PHE A 524 22.66 -5.76 -5.08
N ASP A 525 23.46 -5.24 -4.16
CA ASP A 525 24.43 -6.00 -3.38
C ASP A 525 24.10 -5.99 -1.86
N ALA A 526 23.07 -5.26 -1.46
CA ALA A 526 22.56 -5.14 -0.09
C ALA A 526 21.03 -5.31 0.01
N ASN A 527 20.48 -5.19 1.22
CA ASN A 527 19.03 -5.04 1.38
C ASN A 527 18.60 -3.62 1.00
N ILE A 528 17.35 -3.44 0.58
CA ILE A 528 16.82 -2.14 0.15
C ILE A 528 16.95 -1.09 1.27
N ILE A 529 16.75 -1.49 2.53
CA ILE A 529 16.83 -0.59 3.68
C ILE A 529 18.24 0.00 3.86
N ASP A 530 19.29 -0.76 3.57
CA ASP A 530 20.69 -0.31 3.69
C ASP A 530 21.05 0.66 2.57
N GLY A 531 20.67 0.31 1.33
CA GLY A 531 20.87 1.20 0.18
C GLY A 531 20.10 2.51 0.34
N PHE A 532 18.89 2.44 0.87
CA PHE A 532 18.06 3.61 1.19
C PHE A 532 18.70 4.48 2.29
N HIS A 533 19.16 3.87 3.38
CA HIS A 533 19.80 4.59 4.48
C HIS A 533 21.08 5.30 4.01
N THR A 534 21.94 4.58 3.28
CA THR A 534 23.17 5.13 2.70
C THR A 534 22.87 6.32 1.77
N ALA A 535 21.88 6.17 0.89
CA ALA A 535 21.47 7.23 -0.04
C ALA A 535 20.92 8.46 0.68
N ASN A 536 20.11 8.28 1.72
CA ASN A 536 19.60 9.41 2.52
C ASN A 536 20.72 10.16 3.21
N THR A 537 21.66 9.43 3.83
CA THR A 537 22.83 10.02 4.51
C THR A 537 23.71 10.79 3.53
N GLU A 538 23.98 10.26 2.34
CA GLU A 538 24.82 10.93 1.33
C GLU A 538 24.15 12.17 0.71
N ALA A 539 22.83 12.10 0.46
CA ALA A 539 22.09 13.25 -0.07
C ALA A 539 22.06 14.43 0.93
N GLN A 540 22.18 14.15 2.23
CA GLN A 540 22.29 15.14 3.30
C GLN A 540 23.74 15.63 3.43
N GLN A 541 24.00 16.92 3.21
CA GLN A 541 25.37 17.46 3.37
C GLN A 541 25.70 17.91 4.81
N ASP A 542 24.69 18.12 5.67
CA ASP A 542 24.88 18.75 6.99
C ASP A 542 24.17 18.00 8.16
N GLY A 543 23.91 16.69 8.04
CA GLY A 543 23.19 15.93 9.09
C GLY A 543 21.72 16.32 9.26
N THR A 544 21.14 16.91 8.21
CA THR A 544 19.77 17.42 8.15
C THR A 544 18.72 16.30 8.11
N THR A 545 17.44 16.68 8.15
CA THR A 545 16.29 15.78 8.12
C THR A 545 16.22 14.93 6.83
N PRO A 546 15.77 13.66 6.88
CA PRO A 546 15.61 12.83 5.67
C PRO A 546 14.69 13.46 4.64
N PHE A 547 15.07 13.31 3.36
CA PHE A 547 14.23 13.70 2.22
C PHE A 547 13.24 12.62 1.83
N TYR A 548 13.59 11.35 2.07
CA TYR A 548 12.80 10.20 1.62
C TYR A 548 12.31 9.35 2.78
N MET A 549 11.23 8.62 2.52
CA MET A 549 10.64 7.60 3.36
C MET A 549 10.61 6.26 2.61
N PHE A 550 10.84 5.16 3.33
CA PHE A 550 10.84 3.81 2.78
C PHE A 550 9.77 2.94 3.45
N TRP A 551 8.67 2.71 2.74
CA TRP A 551 7.70 1.67 3.09
C TRP A 551 8.23 0.32 2.59
N GLY A 552 8.47 -0.62 3.48
CA GLY A 552 9.12 -1.90 3.15
C GLY A 552 9.59 -2.66 4.38
N LEU A 553 10.00 -3.90 4.15
CA LEU A 553 10.56 -4.76 5.20
C LEU A 553 12.08 -4.79 5.11
N HIS A 554 12.75 -4.92 6.26
CA HIS A 554 14.21 -4.88 6.38
C HIS A 554 14.94 -5.89 5.46
N PHE A 555 14.35 -7.06 5.21
CA PHE A 555 14.95 -8.10 4.35
C PHE A 555 14.71 -7.89 2.84
N SER A 556 13.93 -6.88 2.44
CA SER A 556 13.54 -6.72 1.02
C SER A 556 14.77 -6.50 0.14
N THR A 557 14.82 -7.16 -1.02
CA THR A 557 15.95 -7.06 -1.96
C THR A 557 15.52 -6.58 -3.35
N LEU A 558 16.50 -6.15 -4.15
CA LEU A 558 16.34 -5.95 -5.59
C LEU A 558 17.48 -6.66 -6.29
N ASN A 559 17.22 -7.84 -6.85
CA ASN A 559 18.22 -8.59 -7.60
C ASN A 559 17.61 -9.25 -8.82
N ASN A 560 18.43 -9.47 -9.83
CA ASN A 560 18.06 -10.22 -11.01
C ASN A 560 19.25 -11.10 -11.41
N THR A 561 19.00 -12.41 -11.49
CA THR A 561 20.01 -13.42 -11.81
C THR A 561 19.82 -14.02 -13.20
N ASN A 562 18.74 -13.66 -13.88
CA ASN A 562 18.41 -14.16 -15.21
C ASN A 562 19.03 -13.27 -16.29
N THR A 563 19.24 -13.84 -17.46
CA THR A 563 19.64 -13.07 -18.65
C THR A 563 18.49 -12.19 -19.13
N VAL A 564 18.82 -11.08 -19.79
CA VAL A 564 17.85 -10.15 -20.39
C VAL A 564 16.85 -10.89 -21.30
N ARG A 565 17.33 -11.84 -22.11
CA ARG A 565 16.47 -12.66 -22.98
C ARG A 565 15.44 -13.46 -22.19
N ALA A 566 15.86 -14.11 -21.11
CA ALA A 566 14.95 -14.88 -20.26
C ALA A 566 13.90 -13.97 -19.60
N ASN A 567 14.32 -12.78 -19.16
CA ASN A 567 13.43 -11.78 -18.57
C ASN A 567 12.37 -11.29 -19.57
N ARG A 568 12.77 -11.01 -20.82
CA ARG A 568 11.82 -10.70 -21.91
C ARG A 568 10.80 -11.82 -22.12
N GLU A 569 11.23 -13.08 -22.05
CA GLU A 569 10.32 -14.24 -22.14
C GLU A 569 9.33 -14.31 -20.97
N PHE A 570 9.72 -13.92 -19.74
CA PHE A 570 8.79 -13.87 -18.61
C PHE A 570 7.77 -12.76 -18.78
N VAL A 571 8.18 -11.58 -19.22
CA VAL A 571 7.26 -10.48 -19.54
C VAL A 571 6.25 -10.91 -20.59
N LEU A 572 6.70 -11.53 -21.69
CA LEU A 572 5.81 -12.04 -22.74
C LEU A 572 4.84 -13.11 -22.22
N LYS A 573 5.29 -14.01 -21.34
CA LYS A 573 4.42 -15.02 -20.71
C LYS A 573 3.37 -14.38 -19.80
N GLY A 574 3.76 -13.43 -18.95
CA GLY A 574 2.85 -12.71 -18.06
C GLY A 574 1.78 -11.94 -18.83
N LEU A 575 2.20 -11.16 -19.83
CA LEU A 575 1.28 -10.44 -20.70
C LEU A 575 0.35 -11.38 -21.50
N SER A 576 0.88 -12.52 -21.98
CA SER A 576 0.06 -13.52 -22.70
C SER A 576 -0.99 -14.15 -21.81
N ARG A 577 -0.63 -14.47 -20.56
CA ARG A 577 -1.57 -14.98 -19.55
C ARG A 577 -2.67 -13.95 -19.25
N SER A 578 -2.28 -12.69 -19.01
CA SER A 578 -3.22 -11.60 -18.77
C SER A 578 -4.18 -11.42 -19.95
N HIS A 579 -3.66 -11.39 -21.18
CA HIS A 579 -4.47 -11.32 -22.41
C HIS A 579 -5.49 -12.46 -22.52
N GLN A 580 -5.07 -13.70 -22.22
CA GLN A 580 -5.96 -14.87 -22.23
C GLN A 580 -7.06 -14.77 -21.18
N ILE A 581 -6.75 -14.28 -19.97
CA ILE A 581 -7.73 -14.07 -18.91
C ILE A 581 -8.80 -13.06 -19.36
N TRP A 582 -8.38 -11.90 -19.86
CA TRP A 582 -9.32 -10.86 -20.31
C TRP A 582 -10.15 -11.31 -21.50
N ARG A 583 -9.55 -12.04 -22.44
CA ARG A 583 -10.27 -12.63 -23.57
C ARG A 583 -11.33 -13.62 -23.09
N ARG A 584 -10.98 -14.51 -22.16
CA ARG A 584 -11.93 -15.47 -21.58
C ARG A 584 -13.09 -14.76 -20.88
N LYS A 585 -12.80 -13.76 -20.03
CA LYS A 585 -13.83 -12.96 -19.34
C LYS A 585 -14.76 -12.28 -20.34
N ARG A 586 -14.21 -11.69 -21.40
CA ARG A 586 -15.00 -11.09 -22.50
C ARG A 586 -15.89 -12.12 -23.19
N ASP A 587 -15.33 -13.27 -23.56
CA ASP A 587 -16.05 -14.31 -24.29
C ASP A 587 -17.14 -14.96 -23.42
N ALA A 588 -16.95 -14.98 -22.09
CA ALA A 588 -17.91 -15.46 -21.09
C ALA A 588 -18.94 -14.39 -20.64
N GLY A 589 -18.73 -13.11 -20.99
CA GLY A 589 -19.60 -12.02 -20.54
C GLY A 589 -19.45 -11.64 -19.05
N GLU A 590 -18.30 -11.94 -18.45
CA GLU A 590 -18.00 -11.69 -17.02
C GLU A 590 -17.60 -10.21 -16.77
N GLY A 591 -18.46 -9.27 -17.15
CA GLY A 591 -18.25 -7.84 -16.91
C GLY A 591 -18.77 -6.93 -18.03
N ALA A 592 -18.53 -5.63 -17.90
CA ALA A 592 -18.95 -4.65 -18.90
C ALA A 592 -18.16 -4.85 -20.20
N LYS A 593 -18.88 -5.03 -21.31
CA LYS A 593 -18.31 -5.35 -22.63
C LYS A 593 -17.20 -4.38 -23.04
N ASP A 594 -17.45 -3.08 -22.96
CA ASP A 594 -16.50 -2.04 -23.39
C ASP A 594 -15.21 -2.05 -22.55
N LEU A 595 -15.32 -2.31 -21.25
CA LEU A 595 -14.16 -2.45 -20.36
C LEU A 595 -13.33 -3.68 -20.72
N LEU A 596 -13.99 -4.81 -20.96
CA LEU A 596 -13.32 -6.06 -21.32
C LEU A 596 -12.65 -5.95 -22.71
N GLU A 597 -13.29 -5.31 -23.68
CA GLU A 597 -12.69 -5.00 -24.98
C GLU A 597 -11.48 -4.08 -24.87
N GLY A 598 -11.55 -3.05 -24.01
CA GLY A 598 -10.42 -2.19 -23.67
C GLY A 598 -9.24 -2.99 -23.10
N ARG A 599 -9.47 -3.83 -22.08
CA ARG A 599 -8.43 -4.66 -21.45
C ARG A 599 -7.78 -5.64 -22.42
N VAL A 600 -8.56 -6.27 -23.29
CA VAL A 600 -8.04 -7.16 -24.35
C VAL A 600 -7.14 -6.37 -25.31
N SER A 601 -7.54 -5.15 -25.67
CA SER A 601 -6.78 -4.29 -26.58
C SER A 601 -5.49 -3.77 -25.93
N ASP A 602 -5.54 -3.34 -24.67
CA ASP A 602 -4.39 -2.86 -23.90
C ASP A 602 -3.31 -3.94 -23.79
N THR A 603 -3.72 -5.15 -23.39
CA THR A 603 -2.80 -6.29 -23.26
C THR A 603 -2.21 -6.73 -24.58
N LEU A 604 -3.01 -6.75 -25.66
CA LEU A 604 -2.52 -7.05 -27.01
C LEU A 604 -1.54 -5.99 -27.51
N TRP A 605 -1.82 -4.72 -27.25
CA TRP A 605 -0.93 -3.62 -27.60
C TRP A 605 0.42 -3.73 -26.88
N MET A 606 0.43 -4.00 -25.57
CA MET A 606 1.67 -4.22 -24.82
C MET A 606 2.45 -5.45 -25.30
N LEU A 607 1.77 -6.55 -25.65
CA LEU A 607 2.41 -7.71 -26.26
C LEU A 607 3.14 -7.33 -27.55
N ASN A 608 2.46 -6.60 -28.44
CA ASN A 608 3.02 -6.15 -29.70
C ASN A 608 4.21 -5.21 -29.50
N ASP A 609 4.17 -4.34 -28.50
CA ASP A 609 5.30 -3.48 -28.13
C ASP A 609 6.54 -4.29 -27.76
N VAL A 610 6.39 -5.30 -26.90
CA VAL A 610 7.50 -6.17 -26.47
C VAL A 610 8.02 -7.01 -27.63
N PHE A 611 7.15 -7.47 -28.54
CA PHE A 611 7.55 -8.21 -29.74
C PHE A 611 8.37 -7.36 -30.71
N LYS A 612 7.99 -6.09 -30.91
CA LYS A 612 8.68 -5.13 -31.78
C LYS A 612 9.93 -4.50 -31.12
N GLY A 613 10.01 -4.58 -29.79
CA GLY A 613 11.13 -4.11 -28.99
C GLY A 613 12.46 -4.78 -29.31
N SER A 614 13.56 -4.18 -28.84
CA SER A 614 14.87 -4.83 -28.89
C SER A 614 14.97 -5.93 -27.83
N ILE A 615 16.08 -6.67 -27.87
CA ILE A 615 16.39 -7.67 -26.85
C ILE A 615 16.57 -7.01 -25.48
N GLU A 616 17.16 -5.81 -25.45
CA GLU A 616 17.53 -5.08 -24.22
C GLU A 616 16.37 -4.28 -23.61
N GLY A 617 15.37 -3.94 -24.42
CA GLY A 617 14.21 -3.20 -23.96
C GLY A 617 13.43 -2.55 -25.09
N HIS A 618 12.47 -1.71 -24.73
CA HIS A 618 11.67 -0.97 -25.69
C HIS A 618 11.12 0.33 -25.14
N THR A 619 10.89 1.27 -26.05
CA THR A 619 10.14 2.51 -25.81
C THR A 619 8.80 2.36 -26.54
N PRO A 620 7.66 2.38 -25.84
CA PRO A 620 6.37 2.29 -26.52
C PRO A 620 6.13 3.53 -27.37
N THR A 621 5.33 3.40 -28.42
CA THR A 621 4.93 4.57 -29.22
C THR A 621 4.02 5.46 -28.37
N GLY A 622 4.47 6.69 -28.09
CA GLY A 622 3.61 7.73 -27.53
C GLY A 622 2.56 8.20 -28.53
N PHE A 623 1.54 8.90 -28.03
CA PHE A 623 0.59 9.60 -28.87
C PHE A 623 1.34 10.70 -29.64
N ARG A 624 1.52 10.54 -30.96
CA ARG A 624 2.07 11.63 -31.78
C ARG A 624 1.00 12.70 -31.88
N SER A 625 1.12 13.74 -31.06
CA SER A 625 0.43 15.00 -31.30
C SER A 625 0.88 15.54 -32.67
N ASN A 626 0.13 15.21 -33.72
CA ASN A 626 0.14 16.00 -34.95
C ASN A 626 -0.79 17.20 -34.77
N ARG A 627 -0.62 18.01 -33.72
CA ARG A 627 -1.28 19.32 -33.60
C ARG A 627 -0.36 20.32 -32.89
N LYS A 628 0.18 21.23 -33.72
CA LYS A 628 0.55 22.60 -33.32
C LYS A 628 -0.69 23.37 -32.89
#